data_AF-A0A8S2NZJ2-F1
#
_entry.id   AF-A0A8S2NZJ2-F1
#
_cell.length_a   1.000
_cell.length_b   1.000
_cell.length_c   1.000
_cell.angle_alpha   90.00
_cell.angle_beta   90.00
_cell.angle_gamma   90.00
#
_symmetry.space_group_name_H-M   'P 1'
#
loop_
_entity.id
_entity.type
_entity.pdbx_description
1 polymer ?
#
loop_
_entity_poly.entity_id
_entity_poly.type
_entity_poly.pdbx_seq_one_letter_code
_entity_poly.pdbx_strand_id
1 'polypeptide(L)'
;MAAKVFLRRLNDMSTFNLLQDKLSRLNDTYLSNSCDTNVSRCIDVIELNARVQRELFKLLNLVSAEASYLNGLLSNTGTDLYPLAWWRYPYSHLRTDAEFLSLANEYEGNLSELELDLRHANVDNARLEAELEQTRAELIDERYKATDEKIFTETELANLRSRLSDAEFRLSLERYKPRS
;
A
#
# COMPACT_ATOMS: atom_id res chain seq x y z
N MET A 1 -24.46 16.12 39.74
CA MET A 1 -25.83 15.92 39.17
C MET A 1 -25.81 15.11 37.87
N ALA A 2 -24.85 15.35 36.96
CA ALA A 2 -24.72 14.63 35.69
C ALA A 2 -24.50 13.12 35.89
N ALA A 3 -23.72 12.70 36.88
CA ALA A 3 -23.49 11.28 37.19
C ALA A 3 -24.78 10.55 37.58
N LYS A 4 -25.66 11.17 38.37
CA LYS A 4 -26.94 10.59 38.80
C LYS A 4 -27.92 10.40 37.62
N VAL A 5 -27.97 11.38 36.72
CA VAL A 5 -28.80 11.30 35.49
C VAL A 5 -28.26 10.19 34.57
N PHE A 6 -26.94 10.12 34.41
CA PHE A 6 -26.30 9.08 33.61
C PHE A 6 -26.49 7.68 34.20
N LEU A 7 -26.40 7.53 35.53
CA LEU A 7 -26.64 6.25 36.22
C LEU A 7 -28.06 5.75 36.01
N ARG A 8 -29.07 6.63 36.08
CA ARG A 8 -30.46 6.25 35.75
C ARG A 8 -30.56 5.77 34.31
N ARG A 9 -29.99 6.52 33.35
CA ARG A 9 -29.96 6.11 31.93
C ARG A 9 -29.28 4.76 31.74
N LEU A 10 -28.15 4.53 32.40
CA LEU A 10 -27.38 3.29 32.33
C LEU A 10 -28.16 2.11 32.90
N ASN A 11 -28.90 2.30 33.99
CA ASN A 11 -29.81 1.30 34.55
C ASN A 11 -31.00 0.99 33.63
N ASP A 12 -31.48 1.99 32.90
CA ASP A 12 -32.57 1.83 31.93
C ASP A 12 -32.08 1.18 30.61
N MET A 13 -30.76 1.06 30.40
CA MET A 13 -30.21 0.39 29.22
C MET A 13 -30.34 -1.14 29.35
N SER A 14 -31.00 -1.75 28.38
CA SER A 14 -31.15 -3.21 28.28
C SER A 14 -29.85 -3.97 28.01
N THR A 15 -28.73 -3.29 27.78
CA THR A 15 -27.45 -3.90 27.38
C THR A 15 -26.91 -4.86 28.44
N PHE A 16 -27.14 -4.59 29.73
CA PHE A 16 -26.77 -5.49 30.83
C PHE A 16 -27.58 -6.79 30.79
N ASN A 17 -28.91 -6.66 30.64
CA ASN A 17 -29.81 -7.80 30.51
C ASN A 17 -29.49 -8.63 29.26
N LEU A 18 -29.18 -7.97 28.15
CA LEU A 18 -28.79 -8.63 26.91
C LEU A 18 -27.49 -9.44 27.06
N LEU A 19 -26.49 -8.89 27.76
CA LEU A 19 -25.25 -9.61 28.06
C LEU A 19 -25.52 -10.85 28.92
N GLN A 20 -26.36 -10.71 29.95
CA GLN A 20 -26.78 -11.81 30.80
C GLN A 20 -27.53 -12.89 30.01
N ASP A 21 -28.44 -12.50 29.11
CA ASP A 21 -29.19 -13.42 28.26
C ASP A 21 -28.27 -14.19 27.31
N LYS A 22 -27.29 -13.51 26.69
CA LYS A 22 -26.32 -14.16 25.80
C LYS A 22 -25.43 -15.16 26.54
N LEU A 23 -24.96 -14.81 27.74
CA LEU A 23 -24.19 -15.71 28.60
C LEU A 23 -25.01 -16.94 29.01
N SER A 24 -26.27 -16.73 29.41
CA SER A 24 -27.18 -17.81 29.81
C SER A 24 -27.43 -18.77 28.65
N ARG A 25 -27.74 -18.24 27.45
CA ARG A 25 -27.93 -19.05 26.24
C ARG A 25 -26.67 -19.81 25.83
N LEU A 26 -25.49 -19.19 25.94
CA LEU A 26 -24.23 -19.85 25.65
C LEU A 26 -24.02 -21.03 26.62
N ASN A 27 -24.24 -20.83 27.92
CA ASN A 27 -24.15 -21.89 28.92
C ASN A 27 -25.10 -23.05 28.63
N ASP A 28 -26.37 -22.75 28.32
CA ASP A 28 -27.40 -23.77 28.07
C ASP A 28 -27.13 -24.62 26.83
N THR A 29 -26.48 -24.01 25.81
CA THR A 29 -26.25 -24.67 24.51
C THR A 29 -24.80 -25.08 24.29
N TYR A 30 -23.90 -24.85 25.25
CA TYR A 30 -22.46 -24.99 25.06
C TYR A 30 -22.05 -26.38 24.56
N LEU A 31 -22.59 -27.43 25.19
CA LEU A 31 -22.28 -28.82 24.87
C LEU A 31 -22.94 -29.30 23.57
N SER A 32 -23.97 -28.59 23.10
CA SER A 32 -24.69 -28.93 21.86
C SER A 32 -24.14 -28.23 20.61
N ASN A 33 -23.35 -27.17 20.77
CA ASN A 33 -22.80 -26.39 19.66
C ASN A 33 -21.46 -26.94 19.17
N SER A 34 -21.08 -26.62 17.93
CA SER A 34 -19.70 -26.82 17.47
C SER A 34 -18.72 -25.86 18.16
N CYS A 35 -17.42 -26.22 18.15
CA CYS A 35 -16.36 -25.37 18.68
C CYS A 35 -16.38 -23.96 18.05
N ASP A 36 -16.47 -23.87 16.71
CA ASP A 36 -16.50 -22.60 15.98
C ASP A 36 -17.72 -21.74 16.37
N THR A 37 -18.88 -22.38 16.57
CA THR A 37 -20.09 -21.70 17.02
C THR A 37 -19.92 -21.14 18.43
N ASN A 38 -19.30 -21.90 19.33
CA ASN A 38 -19.01 -21.44 20.70
C ASN A 38 -17.99 -20.29 20.69
N VAL A 39 -16.93 -20.38 19.88
CA VAL A 39 -15.94 -19.30 19.73
C VAL A 39 -16.61 -18.03 19.22
N SER A 40 -17.44 -18.12 18.17
CA SER A 40 -18.20 -16.97 17.65
C SER A 40 -19.11 -16.34 18.71
N ARG A 41 -19.83 -17.16 19.50
CA ARG A 41 -20.68 -16.66 20.59
C ARG A 41 -19.88 -16.05 21.75
N CYS A 42 -18.69 -16.56 22.03
CA CYS A 42 -17.77 -15.95 23.00
C CYS A 42 -17.32 -14.56 22.54
N ILE A 43 -17.00 -14.39 21.26
CA ILE A 43 -16.63 -13.08 20.68
C ILE A 43 -17.79 -12.07 20.85
N ASP A 44 -19.02 -12.46 20.54
CA ASP A 44 -20.22 -11.64 20.75
C ASP A 44 -20.38 -11.18 22.22
N VAL A 45 -20.15 -12.10 23.17
CA VAL A 45 -20.22 -11.81 24.61
C VAL A 45 -19.13 -10.83 25.02
N ILE A 46 -17.90 -11.01 24.52
CA ILE A 46 -16.78 -10.11 24.79
C ILE A 46 -17.06 -8.71 24.25
N GLU A 47 -17.63 -8.59 23.05
CA GLU A 47 -17.98 -7.30 22.46
C GLU A 47 -19.05 -6.56 23.28
N LEU A 48 -20.12 -7.26 23.67
CA LEU A 48 -21.16 -6.68 24.53
C LEU A 48 -20.61 -6.26 25.90
N ASN A 49 -19.73 -7.07 26.49
CA ASN A 49 -19.05 -6.74 27.73
C ASN A 49 -18.20 -5.47 27.58
N ALA A 50 -17.45 -5.31 26.48
CA ALA A 50 -16.68 -4.10 26.21
C ALA A 50 -17.56 -2.84 26.12
N ARG A 51 -18.76 -2.95 25.50
CA ARG A 51 -19.74 -1.85 25.44
C ARG A 51 -20.26 -1.46 26.83
N VAL A 52 -20.59 -2.45 27.66
CA VAL A 52 -21.03 -2.25 29.04
C VAL A 52 -19.93 -1.54 29.86
N GLN A 53 -18.70 -2.03 29.76
CA GLN A 53 -17.56 -1.44 30.46
C GLN A 53 -17.31 0.00 30.06
N ARG A 54 -17.40 0.32 28.77
CA ARG A 54 -17.26 1.71 28.28
C ARG A 54 -18.25 2.65 28.96
N GLU A 55 -19.51 2.26 29.09
CA GLU A 55 -20.52 3.08 29.78
C GLU A 55 -20.25 3.18 31.29
N LEU A 56 -19.78 2.10 31.93
CA LEU A 56 -19.35 2.14 33.34
C LEU A 56 -18.14 3.06 33.57
N PHE A 57 -17.16 3.07 32.66
CA PHE A 57 -16.02 3.99 32.72
C PHE A 57 -16.43 5.45 32.50
N LYS A 58 -17.40 5.71 31.62
CA LYS A 58 -17.98 7.06 31.48
C LYS A 58 -18.66 7.50 32.77
N LEU A 59 -19.43 6.62 33.42
CA LEU A 59 -20.02 6.90 34.72
C LEU A 59 -18.94 7.21 35.76
N LEU A 60 -17.89 6.38 35.83
CA LEU A 60 -16.76 6.62 36.72
C LEU A 60 -16.14 8.00 36.50
N ASN A 61 -15.86 8.38 35.25
CA ASN A 61 -15.29 9.69 34.93
C ASN A 61 -16.22 10.84 35.34
N LEU A 62 -17.53 10.70 35.15
CA LEU A 62 -18.51 11.70 35.59
C LEU A 62 -18.55 11.82 37.11
N VAL A 63 -18.52 10.69 37.83
CA VAL A 63 -18.46 10.66 39.30
C VAL A 63 -17.14 11.27 39.78
N SER A 64 -16.01 10.93 39.16
CA SER A 64 -14.70 11.50 39.48
C SER A 64 -14.64 13.00 39.20
N ALA A 65 -15.23 13.49 38.11
CA ALA A 65 -15.29 14.93 37.82
C ALA A 65 -16.16 15.69 38.84
N GLU A 66 -17.28 15.11 39.27
CA GLU A 66 -18.10 15.65 40.36
C GLU A 66 -17.37 15.61 41.71
N ALA A 67 -16.59 14.54 41.95
CA ALA A 67 -15.75 14.42 43.13
C ALA A 67 -14.56 15.40 43.09
N SER A 68 -13.94 15.68 41.94
CA SER A 68 -12.91 16.71 41.78
C SER A 68 -13.41 18.11 42.09
N TYR A 69 -14.69 18.40 41.80
CA TYR A 69 -15.34 19.65 42.20
C TYR A 69 -15.58 19.74 43.72
N LEU A 70 -15.70 18.60 44.42
CA LEU A 70 -15.76 18.51 45.88
C LEU A 70 -14.36 18.31 46.53
N ASN A 71 -13.34 17.91 45.76
CA ASN A 71 -11.99 17.55 46.20
C ASN A 71 -10.97 18.71 46.13
N GLY A 72 -11.39 19.91 46.50
CA GLY A 72 -10.49 20.73 47.32
C GLY A 72 -10.16 20.07 48.67
N LEU A 73 -10.90 19.01 49.07
CA LEU A 73 -10.84 18.39 50.39
C LEU A 73 -10.35 16.93 50.45
N LEU A 74 -10.30 16.16 49.35
CA LEU A 74 -9.82 14.76 49.35
C LEU A 74 -8.84 14.50 48.21
N SER A 75 -7.66 15.10 48.28
CA SER A 75 -6.52 14.83 47.39
C SER A 75 -5.86 13.47 47.62
N ASN A 76 -6.56 12.42 48.08
CA ASN A 76 -5.96 11.17 48.59
C ASN A 76 -6.72 9.89 48.21
N THR A 77 -7.05 9.68 46.94
CA THR A 77 -7.41 8.33 46.43
C THR A 77 -6.64 8.00 45.15
N GLY A 78 -5.32 8.28 45.17
CA GLY A 78 -4.38 7.83 44.14
C GLY A 78 -4.09 6.32 44.18
N THR A 79 -4.60 5.58 45.18
CA THR A 79 -4.30 4.17 45.43
C THR A 79 -5.45 3.19 45.11
N ASP A 80 -6.67 3.67 44.88
CA ASP A 80 -7.83 2.76 44.69
C ASP A 80 -8.19 2.51 43.21
N LEU A 81 -7.49 3.15 42.27
CA LEU A 81 -7.62 2.89 40.83
C LEU A 81 -6.62 1.84 40.30
N TYR A 82 -5.80 1.23 41.17
CA TYR A 82 -4.92 0.13 40.77
C TYR A 82 -5.65 -1.06 40.11
N PRO A 83 -6.87 -1.46 40.50
CA PRO A 83 -7.61 -2.51 39.78
C PRO A 83 -8.00 -2.13 38.34
N LEU A 84 -8.18 -0.83 38.06
CA LEU A 84 -8.51 -0.33 36.72
C LEU A 84 -7.27 -0.25 35.81
N ALA A 85 -6.07 -0.15 36.37
CA ALA A 85 -4.83 -0.28 35.62
C ALA A 85 -4.67 -1.70 35.03
N TRP A 86 -5.16 -2.74 35.74
CA TRP A 86 -5.16 -4.12 35.26
C TRP A 86 -6.21 -4.35 34.14
N TRP A 87 -7.32 -3.61 34.15
CA TRP A 87 -8.34 -3.63 33.09
C TRP A 87 -7.89 -2.96 31.78
N ARG A 88 -6.81 -2.17 31.81
CA ARG A 88 -6.18 -1.63 30.60
C ARG A 88 -5.39 -2.68 29.81
N TYR A 89 -4.99 -3.79 30.45
CA TYR A 89 -4.22 -4.87 29.81
C TYR A 89 -5.02 -5.74 28.82
N PRO A 90 -6.26 -6.19 29.08
CA PRO A 90 -7.02 -6.98 28.10
C PRO A 90 -7.57 -6.17 26.93
N TYR A 91 -7.31 -4.86 26.84
CA TYR A 91 -7.62 -4.03 25.67
C TYR A 91 -6.39 -3.36 25.07
N SER A 92 -5.18 -3.73 25.50
CA SER A 92 -3.92 -3.26 24.91
C SER A 92 -3.76 -3.62 23.43
N HIS A 93 -4.57 -4.55 22.92
CA HIS A 93 -4.65 -4.94 21.51
C HIS A 93 -5.75 -4.22 20.72
N LEU A 94 -6.67 -3.52 21.38
CA LEU A 94 -7.52 -2.53 20.71
C LEU A 94 -6.72 -1.24 20.68
N ARG A 95 -6.00 -1.03 19.57
CA ARG A 95 -5.28 0.23 19.30
C ARG A 95 -6.15 1.41 19.72
N THR A 96 -5.57 2.33 20.47
CA THR A 96 -6.26 3.56 20.85
C THR A 96 -6.60 4.36 19.59
N ASP A 97 -7.66 5.18 19.62
CA ASP A 97 -8.04 6.03 18.46
C ASP A 97 -6.86 6.89 17.97
N ALA A 98 -5.94 7.27 18.87
CA ALA A 98 -4.70 7.96 18.53
C ALA A 98 -3.70 7.12 17.73
N GLU A 99 -3.55 5.83 18.06
CA GLU A 99 -2.70 4.88 17.33
C GLU A 99 -3.32 4.48 15.98
N PHE A 100 -4.65 4.48 15.87
CA PHE A 100 -5.34 4.33 14.59
C PHE A 100 -5.12 5.53 13.68
N LEU A 101 -5.24 6.76 14.20
CA LEU A 101 -4.96 7.99 13.45
C LEU A 101 -3.48 8.05 13.03
N SER A 102 -2.56 7.71 13.92
CA SER A 102 -1.13 7.65 13.61
C SER A 102 -0.83 6.68 12.46
N LEU A 103 -1.42 5.49 12.50
CA LEU A 103 -1.23 4.48 11.46
C LEU A 103 -1.91 4.88 10.15
N ALA A 104 -3.09 5.48 10.21
CA ALA A 104 -3.78 5.99 9.02
C ALA A 104 -2.94 7.05 8.31
N ASN A 105 -2.36 7.99 9.08
CA ASN A 105 -1.46 9.00 8.55
C ASN A 105 -0.16 8.40 7.96
N GLU A 106 0.38 7.35 8.59
CA GLU A 106 1.55 6.63 8.07
C GLU A 106 1.24 5.93 6.75
N TYR A 107 0.10 5.24 6.66
CA TYR A 107 -0.35 4.63 5.41
C TYR A 107 -0.61 5.67 4.31
N GLU A 108 -1.22 6.80 4.65
CA GLU A 108 -1.49 7.88 3.69
C GLU A 108 -0.18 8.53 3.20
N GLY A 109 0.79 8.73 4.10
CA GLY A 109 2.13 9.19 3.76
C GLY A 109 2.86 8.24 2.81
N ASN A 110 2.89 6.94 3.16
CA ASN A 110 3.52 5.91 2.34
C ASN A 110 2.85 5.78 0.97
N LEU A 111 1.51 5.90 0.90
CA LEU A 111 0.78 5.88 -0.36
C LEU A 111 1.16 7.08 -1.24
N SER A 112 1.23 8.28 -0.66
CA SER A 112 1.64 9.48 -1.38
C SER A 112 3.08 9.39 -1.91
N GLU A 113 3.99 8.79 -1.15
CA GLU A 113 5.38 8.55 -1.58
C GLU A 113 5.42 7.56 -2.75
N LEU A 114 4.70 6.44 -2.64
CA LEU A 114 4.61 5.44 -3.69
C LEU A 114 4.01 5.99 -4.99
N GLU A 115 2.99 6.85 -4.90
CA GLU A 115 2.41 7.55 -6.04
C GLU A 115 3.41 8.51 -6.71
N LEU A 116 4.24 9.18 -5.92
CA LEU A 116 5.27 10.09 -6.43
C LEU A 116 6.37 9.32 -7.15
N ASP A 117 6.83 8.21 -6.58
CA ASP A 117 7.81 7.32 -7.20
C ASP A 117 7.29 6.73 -8.51
N LEU A 118 6.02 6.32 -8.54
CA LEU A 118 5.39 5.80 -9.76
C LEU A 118 5.32 6.88 -10.86
N ARG A 119 5.07 8.14 -10.49
CA ARG A 119 5.13 9.26 -11.45
C ARG A 119 6.53 9.48 -11.98
N HIS A 120 7.56 9.46 -11.12
CA HIS A 120 8.94 9.58 -11.55
C HIS A 120 9.34 8.44 -12.50
N ALA A 121 9.03 7.20 -12.14
CA ALA A 121 9.31 6.04 -12.98
C ALA A 121 8.60 6.11 -14.35
N ASN A 122 7.38 6.64 -14.41
CA ASN A 122 6.67 6.84 -15.67
C ASN A 122 7.32 7.93 -16.54
N VAL A 123 7.79 9.03 -15.93
CA VAL A 123 8.52 10.08 -16.65
C VAL A 123 9.83 9.54 -17.21
N ASP A 124 10.57 8.76 -16.40
CA ASP A 124 11.83 8.15 -16.84
C ASP A 124 11.60 7.12 -17.96
N ASN A 125 10.55 6.31 -17.87
CA ASN A 125 10.17 5.39 -18.95
C ASN A 125 9.83 6.15 -20.24
N ALA A 126 9.02 7.21 -20.15
CA ALA A 126 8.67 8.01 -21.33
C ALA A 126 9.90 8.67 -21.96
N ARG A 127 10.87 9.09 -21.14
CA ARG A 127 12.15 9.62 -21.61
C ARG A 127 12.98 8.54 -22.31
N LEU A 128 13.12 7.36 -21.70
CA LEU A 128 13.85 6.25 -22.30
C LEU A 128 13.22 5.79 -23.62
N GLU A 129 11.89 5.76 -23.70
CA GLU A 129 11.17 5.47 -24.94
C GLU A 129 11.50 6.49 -26.05
N ALA A 130 11.57 7.78 -25.70
CA ALA A 130 11.95 8.83 -26.65
C ALA A 130 13.42 8.69 -27.11
N GLU A 131 14.34 8.42 -26.19
CA GLU A 131 15.77 8.18 -26.52
C GLU A 131 15.94 6.92 -27.40
N LEU A 132 15.16 5.87 -27.14
CA LEU A 132 15.18 4.63 -27.92
C LEU A 132 14.62 4.85 -29.34
N GLU A 133 13.56 5.65 -29.46
CA GLU A 133 13.02 6.01 -30.78
C GLU A 133 13.96 6.91 -31.57
N GLN A 134 14.63 7.85 -30.90
CA GLN A 134 15.66 8.68 -31.53
C GLN A 134 16.83 7.84 -32.06
N THR A 135 17.39 6.95 -31.23
CA THR A 135 18.49 6.08 -31.63
C THR A 135 18.09 5.11 -32.75
N ARG A 136 16.85 4.63 -32.76
CA ARG A 136 16.32 3.85 -33.91
C ARG A 136 16.29 4.67 -35.19
N ALA A 137 15.83 5.92 -35.13
CA ALA A 137 15.80 6.80 -36.30
C ALA A 137 17.22 7.07 -36.84
N GLU A 138 18.18 7.32 -35.93
CA GLU A 138 19.59 7.51 -36.26
C GLU A 138 20.19 6.27 -36.94
N LEU A 139 19.95 5.07 -36.39
CA LEU A 139 20.41 3.81 -36.98
C LEU A 139 19.80 3.54 -38.37
N ILE A 140 18.54 3.92 -38.58
CA ILE A 140 17.89 3.79 -39.88
C ILE A 140 18.56 4.72 -40.89
N ASP A 141 18.84 5.98 -40.51
CA ASP A 141 19.52 6.96 -41.37
C ASP A 141 20.95 6.51 -41.73
N GLU A 142 21.72 6.05 -40.74
CA GLU A 142 23.06 5.48 -40.98
C GLU A 142 23.01 4.26 -41.89
N ARG A 143 22.03 3.38 -41.71
CA ARG A 143 21.85 2.22 -42.58
C ARG A 143 21.57 2.65 -44.02
N TYR A 144 20.73 3.67 -44.22
CA TYR A 144 20.46 4.21 -45.56
C TYR A 144 21.74 4.78 -46.19
N LYS A 145 22.51 5.59 -45.46
CA LYS A 145 23.79 6.14 -45.95
C LYS A 145 24.78 5.03 -46.31
N ALA A 146 24.95 4.03 -45.45
CA ALA A 146 25.83 2.90 -45.70
C ALA A 146 25.40 2.07 -46.92
N THR A 147 24.09 1.88 -47.12
CA THR A 147 23.61 1.20 -48.33
C THR A 147 23.85 2.02 -49.59
N ASP A 148 23.69 3.34 -49.54
CA ASP A 148 23.89 4.22 -50.68
C ASP A 148 25.37 4.31 -51.08
N GLU A 149 26.27 4.46 -50.10
CA GLU A 149 27.72 4.38 -50.30
C GLU A 149 28.15 3.02 -50.89
N LYS A 150 27.54 1.93 -50.41
CA LYS A 150 27.81 0.59 -50.95
C LYS A 150 27.37 0.48 -52.42
N ILE A 151 26.18 0.97 -52.77
CA ILE A 151 25.69 0.97 -54.15
C ILE A 151 26.62 1.82 -55.03
N PHE A 152 27.01 3.00 -54.56
CA PHE A 152 27.95 3.87 -55.28
C PHE A 152 29.28 3.16 -55.56
N THR A 153 29.91 2.59 -54.53
CA THR A 153 31.19 1.88 -54.68
C THR A 153 31.08 0.62 -55.54
N GLU A 154 29.98 -0.13 -55.47
CA GLU A 154 29.71 -1.27 -56.35
C GLU A 154 29.57 -0.85 -57.82
N THR A 155 28.88 0.25 -58.10
CA THR A 155 28.76 0.78 -59.47
C THR A 155 30.10 1.27 -60.03
N GLU A 156 30.92 1.93 -59.21
CA GLU A 156 32.25 2.38 -59.60
C GLU A 156 33.18 1.19 -59.88
N LEU A 157 33.16 0.16 -59.02
CA LEU A 157 33.90 -1.08 -59.23
C LEU A 157 33.46 -1.81 -60.52
N ALA A 158 32.16 -1.86 -60.80
CA ALA A 158 31.64 -2.46 -62.03
C ALA A 158 32.13 -1.72 -63.28
N ASN A 159 32.12 -0.39 -63.25
CA ASN A 159 32.64 0.45 -64.34
C ASN A 159 34.16 0.24 -64.54
N LEU A 160 34.93 0.26 -63.45
CA LEU A 160 36.37 0.02 -63.50
C LEU A 160 36.70 -1.37 -64.04
N ARG A 161 35.96 -2.41 -63.64
CA ARG A 161 36.11 -3.77 -64.19
C ARG A 161 35.82 -3.82 -65.69
N SER A 162 34.77 -3.15 -66.16
CA SER A 162 34.46 -3.05 -67.59
C SER A 162 35.59 -2.40 -68.37
N ARG A 163 36.11 -1.26 -67.88
CA ARG A 163 37.23 -0.54 -68.51
C ARG A 163 38.52 -1.36 -68.53
N LEU A 164 38.77 -2.12 -67.47
CA LEU A 164 39.92 -3.01 -67.39
C LEU A 164 39.81 -4.13 -68.43
N SER A 165 38.63 -4.77 -68.53
CA SER A 165 38.37 -5.82 -69.52
C SER A 165 38.52 -5.31 -70.97
N ASP A 166 38.00 -4.12 -71.28
CA ASP A 166 38.18 -3.48 -72.59
C ASP A 166 39.66 -3.19 -72.90
N ALA A 167 40.42 -2.72 -71.90
CA ALA A 167 41.85 -2.45 -72.05
C ALA A 167 42.65 -3.75 -72.25
N GLU A 168 42.34 -4.81 -71.50
CA GLU A 168 42.93 -6.14 -71.67
C GLU A 168 42.63 -6.71 -73.06
N PHE A 169 41.39 -6.56 -73.55
CA PHE A 169 41.01 -6.96 -74.90
C PHE A 169 41.82 -6.21 -75.96
N ARG A 170 41.97 -4.88 -75.83
CA ARG A 170 42.80 -4.07 -76.73
C ARG A 170 44.27 -4.50 -76.74
N LEU A 171 44.86 -4.75 -75.57
CA LEU A 171 46.24 -5.25 -75.47
C LEU A 171 46.39 -6.63 -76.10
N SER A 172 45.40 -7.50 -75.97
CA SER A 172 45.41 -8.83 -76.60
C SER A 172 45.42 -8.74 -78.13
N LEU A 173 44.66 -7.78 -78.70
CA LEU A 173 44.65 -7.48 -80.14
C LEU A 173 45.99 -6.92 -80.63
N GLU A 174 46.63 -6.03 -79.86
CA GLU A 174 47.94 -5.49 -80.21
C GLU A 174 49.05 -6.56 -80.17
N ARG A 175 48.98 -7.54 -79.25
CA ARG A 175 49.91 -8.68 -79.25
C ARG A 175 49.74 -9.61 -80.45
N TYR A 176 48.55 -9.65 -81.06
CA TYR A 176 48.26 -10.49 -82.23
C TYR A 176 48.52 -9.79 -83.57
N LYS A 177 48.90 -8.51 -83.58
CA LYS A 177 49.33 -7.84 -84.82
C LYS A 177 50.66 -8.47 -85.30
N PRO A 178 50.70 -9.08 -86.50
CA PRO A 178 51.95 -9.58 -87.04
C PRO A 178 52.92 -8.41 -87.25
N ARG A 179 54.15 -8.54 -86.74
CA ARG A 179 55.23 -7.61 -87.05
C ARG A 179 55.51 -7.71 -88.55
N SER A 180 55.03 -6.72 -89.31
CA SER A 180 55.43 -6.47 -90.70
C SER A 180 56.82 -5.86 -90.74
#